data_AF-A0A4S8ML64-F1
#
_entry.id   AF-A0A4S8ML64-F1
#
_cell.length_a   1.000
_cell.length_b   1.000
_cell.length_c   1.000
_cell.angle_alpha   90.00
_cell.angle_beta   90.00
_cell.angle_gamma   90.00
#
_symmetry.space_group_name_H-M   'P 1'
#
loop_
_entity.id
_entity.type
_entity.pdbx_description
1 polymer ?
#
loop_
_entity_poly.entity_id
_entity_poly.type
_entity_poly.pdbx_seq_one_letter_code
_entity_poly.pdbx_strand_id
1 'polypeptide(L)'
;MSGFDNFRGSGNFDGSKNAQVIVVQEQQTVCQRQDIEIIQQKLVIIQEMAKRIVTELVCEVETQTIVIEQLRSGIVAFQKDIQRQTVKQVGFDQNIAGLSSKLVNSDGSLNTDNLNFKGSDVGNATVVPSGDNWNDATSPESVQKALDAAQNVQNSE
;
A
#
# COMPACT_ATOMS: atom_id res chain seq x y z
N MET A 1 -22.26 3.86 -0.84
CA MET A 1 -21.07 3.99 0.04
C MET A 1 -21.21 3.30 1.39
N SER A 2 -22.41 2.98 1.88
CA SER A 2 -22.64 2.36 3.21
C SER A 2 -21.91 1.03 3.48
N GLY A 3 -21.48 0.31 2.44
CA GLY A 3 -20.66 -0.92 2.56
C GLY A 3 -19.15 -0.68 2.66
N PHE A 4 -18.67 0.55 2.44
CA PHE A 4 -17.25 0.92 2.43
C PHE A 4 -16.80 1.58 3.74
N ASP A 5 -17.72 1.91 4.64
CA ASP A 5 -17.43 2.76 5.81
C ASP A 5 -16.46 2.10 6.81
N ASN A 6 -16.42 0.76 6.84
CA ASN A 6 -15.46 0.01 7.66
C ASN A 6 -14.05 -0.04 7.03
N PHE A 7 -13.89 0.30 5.75
CA PHE A 7 -12.62 0.29 5.02
C PHE A 7 -12.51 1.53 4.13
N ARG A 8 -11.88 2.59 4.68
CA ARG A 8 -11.61 3.84 3.95
C ARG A 8 -12.88 4.43 3.32
N GLY A 9 -13.88 4.70 4.15
CA GLY A 9 -15.15 5.32 3.73
C GLY A 9 -14.97 6.71 3.12
N SER A 10 -16.09 7.35 2.74
CA SER A 10 -16.10 8.62 1.97
C SER A 10 -15.25 9.74 2.58
N GLY A 11 -15.11 9.78 3.91
CA GLY A 11 -14.31 10.78 4.63
C GLY A 11 -12.81 10.44 4.78
N ASN A 12 -12.36 9.26 4.37
CA ASN A 12 -10.98 8.77 4.54
C ASN A 12 -10.60 7.75 3.46
N PHE A 13 -10.96 8.05 2.21
CA PHE A 13 -10.91 7.11 1.09
C PHE A 13 -9.50 6.61 0.73
N ASP A 14 -8.48 7.41 1.08
CA ASP A 14 -7.07 7.09 0.93
C ASP A 14 -6.44 6.48 2.19
N GLY A 15 -7.19 6.41 3.31
CA GLY A 15 -6.68 5.96 4.61
C GLY A 15 -5.70 6.92 5.29
N SER A 16 -5.52 8.13 4.75
CA SER A 16 -4.56 9.12 5.27
C SER A 16 -4.88 9.53 6.70
N LYS A 17 -6.14 9.49 7.13
CA LYS A 17 -6.59 9.82 8.50
C LYS A 17 -6.44 8.68 9.49
N ASN A 18 -6.05 7.48 9.04
CA ASN A 18 -5.74 6.39 9.97
C ASN A 18 -4.55 6.78 10.85
N ALA A 19 -4.64 6.45 12.14
CA ALA A 19 -3.52 6.56 13.05
C ALA A 19 -2.35 5.66 12.59
N GLN A 20 -1.13 6.11 12.87
CA GLN A 20 0.07 5.31 12.68
C GLN A 20 0.71 5.05 14.04
N VAL A 21 0.70 3.79 14.47
CA VAL A 21 1.35 3.36 15.70
C VAL A 21 2.62 2.61 15.31
N ILE A 22 3.77 3.20 15.64
CA ILE A 22 5.08 2.61 15.33
C ILE A 22 5.40 1.59 16.41
N VAL A 23 5.69 0.36 16.00
CA VAL A 23 6.11 -0.72 16.91
C VAL A 23 7.62 -0.86 16.91
N VAL A 24 8.20 -1.00 18.11
CA VAL A 24 9.62 -1.31 18.26
C VAL A 24 9.80 -2.82 18.11
N GLN A 25 10.61 -3.24 17.14
CA GLN A 25 10.91 -4.65 16.91
C GLN A 25 12.19 -5.06 17.65
N GLU A 26 12.22 -6.28 18.20
CA GLU A 26 13.44 -6.86 18.81
C GLU A 26 14.57 -7.03 17.78
N GLN A 27 14.21 -7.40 16.54
CA GLN A 27 15.10 -7.39 15.40
C GLN A 27 14.71 -6.25 14.47
N GLN A 28 15.64 -5.31 14.26
CA GLN A 28 15.38 -4.15 13.41
C GLN A 28 15.22 -4.58 11.95
N THR A 29 14.08 -4.23 11.35
CA THR A 29 13.91 -4.31 9.89
C THR A 29 14.77 -3.23 9.23
N VAL A 30 15.64 -3.64 8.31
CA VAL A 30 16.55 -2.76 7.57
C VAL A 30 16.28 -2.90 6.07
N CYS A 31 16.32 -1.79 5.34
CA CYS A 31 16.27 -1.78 3.89
C CYS A 31 17.43 -2.61 3.32
N GLN A 32 17.10 -3.63 2.53
CA GLN A 32 18.09 -4.45 1.84
C GLN A 32 18.08 -4.09 0.36
N ARG A 33 19.25 -3.69 -0.15
CA ARG A 33 19.41 -3.42 -1.58
C ARG A 33 19.20 -4.71 -2.37
N GLN A 34 18.32 -4.64 -3.36
CA GLN A 34 18.00 -5.73 -4.29
C GLN A 34 18.01 -5.19 -5.72
N ASP A 35 18.06 -6.08 -6.70
CA ASP A 35 17.90 -5.69 -8.10
C ASP A 35 16.48 -5.15 -8.32
N ILE A 36 16.41 -4.03 -9.05
CA ILE A 36 15.13 -3.34 -9.31
C ILE A 36 14.13 -4.26 -10.02
N GLU A 37 14.62 -5.13 -10.91
CA GLU A 37 13.79 -6.12 -11.60
C GLU A 37 13.08 -7.06 -10.62
N ILE A 38 13.77 -7.53 -9.57
CA ILE A 38 13.18 -8.41 -8.54
C ILE A 38 12.07 -7.66 -7.79
N ILE A 39 12.27 -6.37 -7.50
CA ILE A 39 11.24 -5.53 -6.86
C ILE A 39 10.04 -5.36 -7.79
N GLN A 40 10.28 -5.06 -9.07
CA GLN A 40 9.22 -4.90 -10.06
C GLN A 40 8.39 -6.17 -10.26
N GLN A 41 9.02 -7.34 -10.35
CA GLN A 41 8.33 -8.63 -10.43
C GLN A 41 7.37 -8.84 -9.25
N LYS A 42 7.81 -8.55 -8.02
CA LYS A 42 6.98 -8.66 -6.82
C LYS A 42 5.79 -7.70 -6.85
N LEU A 43 6.01 -6.45 -7.28
CA LEU A 43 4.94 -5.44 -7.38
C LEU A 43 3.91 -5.81 -8.46
N VAL A 44 4.35 -6.35 -9.61
CA VAL A 44 3.46 -6.83 -10.67
C VAL A 44 2.60 -8.00 -10.18
N ILE A 45 3.14 -8.93 -9.37
CA ILE A 45 2.34 -9.99 -8.75
C ILE A 45 1.23 -9.42 -7.87
N ILE A 46 1.54 -8.41 -7.05
CA ILE A 46 0.53 -7.75 -6.18
C ILE A 46 -0.53 -7.06 -7.05
N GLN A 47 -0.13 -6.42 -8.16
CA GLN A 47 -1.05 -5.78 -9.10
C GLN A 47 -2.01 -6.79 -9.74
N GLU A 48 -1.51 -7.92 -10.24
CA GLU A 48 -2.36 -8.97 -10.82
C GLU A 48 -3.23 -9.65 -9.77
N MET A 49 -2.74 -9.83 -8.54
CA MET A 49 -3.53 -10.34 -7.43
C MET A 49 -4.68 -9.40 -7.07
N ALA A 50 -4.45 -8.08 -7.07
CA ALA A 50 -5.51 -7.10 -6.87
C ALA A 50 -6.58 -7.17 -7.97
N LYS A 51 -6.17 -7.27 -9.24
CA LYS A 51 -7.10 -7.48 -10.36
C LYS A 51 -7.92 -8.74 -10.14
N ARG A 52 -7.26 -9.88 -9.87
CA ARG A 52 -7.89 -11.17 -9.61
C ARG A 52 -8.95 -11.09 -8.52
N ILE A 53 -8.61 -10.50 -7.37
CA ILE A 53 -9.54 -10.30 -6.24
C ILE A 53 -10.77 -9.50 -6.67
N VAL A 54 -10.57 -8.36 -7.32
CA VAL A 54 -11.68 -7.50 -7.75
C VAL A 54 -12.55 -8.20 -8.79
N THR A 55 -11.96 -8.87 -9.78
CA THR A 55 -12.71 -9.50 -10.88
C THR A 55 -13.42 -10.79 -10.49
N GLU A 56 -12.88 -11.55 -9.55
CA GLU A 56 -13.48 -12.83 -9.11
C GLU A 56 -14.49 -12.64 -7.96
N LEU A 57 -14.32 -11.62 -7.10
CA LEU A 57 -15.11 -11.48 -5.87
C LEU A 57 -16.11 -10.31 -5.86
N VAL A 58 -16.07 -9.41 -6.84
CA VAL A 58 -17.00 -8.27 -6.93
C VAL A 58 -17.74 -8.34 -8.26
N CYS A 59 -19.06 -8.48 -8.23
CA CYS A 59 -19.87 -8.66 -9.45
C CYS A 59 -20.24 -7.33 -10.11
N GLU A 60 -20.50 -6.28 -9.32
CA GLU A 60 -20.96 -5.00 -9.83
C GLU A 60 -19.78 -4.12 -10.25
N VAL A 61 -19.79 -3.67 -11.51
CA VAL A 61 -18.70 -2.88 -12.11
C VAL A 61 -18.51 -1.54 -11.38
N GLU A 62 -19.59 -0.93 -10.91
CA GLU A 62 -19.54 0.27 -10.09
C GLU A 62 -18.82 0.01 -8.75
N THR A 63 -19.06 -1.14 -8.13
CA THR A 63 -18.37 -1.55 -6.89
C THR A 63 -16.90 -1.86 -7.17
N GLN A 64 -16.59 -2.56 -8.26
CA GLN A 64 -15.21 -2.81 -8.70
C GLN A 64 -14.45 -1.48 -8.88
N THR A 65 -15.09 -0.50 -9.52
CA THR A 65 -14.54 0.85 -9.75
C THR A 65 -14.23 1.56 -8.43
N ILE A 66 -15.12 1.47 -7.45
CA ILE A 66 -14.89 2.10 -6.15
C ILE A 66 -13.72 1.42 -5.41
N VAL A 67 -13.71 0.08 -5.34
CA VAL A 67 -12.66 -0.67 -4.62
C VAL A 67 -11.27 -0.43 -5.24
N ILE A 68 -11.17 -0.41 -6.57
CA ILE A 68 -9.88 -0.17 -7.23
C ILE A 68 -9.39 1.26 -7.00
N GLU A 69 -10.28 2.26 -6.98
CA GLU A 69 -9.92 3.64 -6.64
C GLU A 69 -9.50 3.79 -5.17
N GLN A 70 -10.05 3.00 -4.24
CA GLN A 70 -9.58 2.96 -2.84
C GLN A 70 -8.15 2.41 -2.73
N LEU A 71 -7.84 1.35 -3.48
CA LEU A 71 -6.49 0.79 -3.54
C LEU A 71 -5.51 1.82 -4.12
N ARG A 72 -5.85 2.40 -5.28
CA ARG A 72 -5.06 3.45 -5.94
C ARG A 72 -4.82 4.63 -5.02
N SER A 73 -5.85 5.14 -4.36
CA SER A 73 -5.75 6.28 -3.43
C SER A 73 -4.82 5.98 -2.26
N GLY A 74 -4.85 4.75 -1.73
CA GLY A 74 -3.90 4.31 -0.71
C GLY A 74 -2.46 4.26 -1.18
N ILE A 75 -2.21 3.81 -2.42
CA ILE A 75 -0.87 3.82 -3.03
C ILE A 75 -0.39 5.27 -3.21
N VAL A 76 -1.27 6.17 -3.66
CA VAL A 76 -0.96 7.60 -3.78
C VAL A 76 -0.63 8.22 -2.42
N ALA A 77 -1.35 7.87 -1.36
CA ALA A 77 -1.03 8.32 0.00
C ALA A 77 0.36 7.83 0.44
N PHE A 78 0.69 6.56 0.20
CA PHE A 78 2.01 6.02 0.50
C PHE A 78 3.13 6.69 -0.33
N GLN A 79 2.87 7.05 -1.59
CA GLN A 79 3.82 7.83 -2.38
C GLN A 79 4.13 9.18 -1.72
N LYS A 80 3.12 9.87 -1.18
CA LYS A 80 3.34 11.13 -0.42
C LYS A 80 4.17 10.90 0.85
N ASP A 81 3.98 9.75 1.51
CA ASP A 81 4.81 9.36 2.66
C ASP A 81 6.27 9.18 2.22
N ILE A 82 6.55 8.50 1.10
CA ILE A 82 7.90 8.36 0.52
C ILE A 82 8.53 9.74 0.21
N GLN A 83 7.73 10.67 -0.30
CA GLN A 83 8.15 12.05 -0.56
C GLN A 83 8.31 12.89 0.72
N ARG A 84 8.00 12.33 1.89
CA ARG A 84 7.93 13.01 3.20
C ARG A 84 7.06 14.27 3.19
N GLN A 85 5.96 14.21 2.43
CA GLN A 85 4.95 15.28 2.33
C GLN A 85 3.80 15.10 3.33
N THR A 86 3.85 14.07 4.17
CA THR A 86 2.87 13.81 5.22
C THR A 86 3.57 13.76 6.58
N VAL A 87 2.78 13.72 7.66
CA VAL A 87 3.29 13.50 9.03
C VAL A 87 3.58 12.01 9.31
N LYS A 88 3.28 11.10 8.38
CA LYS A 88 3.49 9.67 8.57
C LYS A 88 4.92 9.29 8.20
N GLN A 89 5.45 8.28 8.88
CA GLN A 89 6.71 7.65 8.51
C GLN A 89 6.51 6.63 7.39
N VAL A 90 7.54 6.44 6.56
CA VAL A 90 7.56 5.46 5.48
C VAL A 90 7.68 4.06 6.07
N GLY A 91 6.57 3.34 6.09
CA GLY A 91 6.51 2.02 6.71
C GLY A 91 5.30 1.22 6.24
N PHE A 92 5.12 0.04 6.84
CA PHE A 92 3.98 -0.83 6.57
C PHE A 92 3.46 -1.44 7.87
N ASP A 93 2.17 -1.76 7.90
CA ASP A 93 1.58 -2.48 9.02
C ASP A 93 1.96 -3.96 8.96
N GLN A 94 2.75 -4.46 9.92
CA GLN A 94 3.25 -5.83 9.87
C GLN A 94 2.15 -6.88 10.07
N ASN A 95 1.10 -6.55 10.83
CA ASN A 95 0.00 -7.48 11.10
C ASN A 95 -0.83 -7.67 9.82
N ILE A 96 -1.12 -6.57 9.12
CA ILE A 96 -1.87 -6.62 7.85
C ILE A 96 -1.01 -7.22 6.74
N ALA A 97 0.25 -6.81 6.58
CA ALA A 97 1.15 -7.36 5.56
C ALA A 97 1.40 -8.86 5.74
N GLY A 98 1.47 -9.33 6.99
CA GLY A 98 1.63 -10.74 7.34
C GLY A 98 0.48 -11.64 6.89
N LEU A 99 -0.70 -11.08 6.61
CA LEU A 99 -1.86 -11.82 6.10
C LEU A 99 -1.79 -12.13 4.60
N SER A 100 -0.75 -11.69 3.89
CA SER A 100 -0.60 -11.95 2.44
C SER A 100 -0.70 -13.44 2.06
N SER A 101 -0.21 -14.34 2.92
CA SER A 101 -0.34 -15.80 2.73
C SER A 101 -1.78 -16.32 2.81
N LYS A 102 -2.72 -15.52 3.32
CA LYS A 102 -4.14 -15.84 3.44
C LYS A 102 -4.97 -15.41 2.24
N LEU A 103 -4.37 -14.79 1.22
CA LEU A 103 -5.12 -14.35 0.02
C LEU A 103 -5.59 -15.53 -0.85
N VAL A 104 -4.89 -16.66 -0.79
CA VAL A 104 -5.17 -17.85 -1.58
C VAL A 104 -5.22 -19.09 -0.70
N ASN A 105 -6.13 -20.00 -1.02
CA ASN A 105 -6.20 -21.33 -0.41
C ASN A 105 -5.08 -22.22 -0.96
N SER A 106 -4.88 -23.39 -0.33
CA SER A 106 -3.87 -24.37 -0.78
C SER A 106 -4.12 -24.95 -2.17
N ASP A 107 -5.36 -24.87 -2.67
CA ASP A 107 -5.75 -25.28 -4.02
C ASP A 107 -5.56 -24.18 -5.07
N GLY A 108 -5.10 -22.99 -4.67
CA GLY A 108 -4.88 -21.83 -5.55
C GLY A 108 -6.13 -20.98 -5.81
N SER A 109 -7.30 -21.35 -5.28
CA SER A 109 -8.48 -20.50 -5.27
C SER A 109 -8.29 -19.29 -4.34
N LEU A 110 -9.03 -18.20 -4.58
CA LEU A 110 -9.03 -17.07 -3.64
C LEU A 110 -9.67 -17.50 -2.32
N ASN A 111 -9.06 -17.08 -1.22
CA ASN A 111 -9.69 -17.22 0.08
C ASN A 111 -10.79 -16.16 0.22
N THR A 112 -11.99 -16.59 0.62
CA THR A 112 -13.17 -15.72 0.80
C THR A 112 -13.55 -15.52 2.28
N ASP A 113 -12.71 -16.00 3.20
CA ASP A 113 -12.96 -15.88 4.62
C ASP A 113 -12.79 -14.44 5.08
N ASN A 114 -13.60 -14.04 6.06
CA ASN A 114 -13.37 -12.79 6.74
C ASN A 114 -12.09 -12.90 7.60
N LEU A 115 -11.06 -12.12 7.24
CA LEU A 115 -9.78 -12.06 7.96
C LEU A 115 -9.85 -11.28 9.29
N ASN A 116 -11.05 -10.82 9.69
CA ASN A 116 -11.36 -10.21 10.99
C ASN A 116 -10.59 -8.93 11.33
N PHE A 117 -10.32 -8.09 10.32
CA PHE A 117 -9.79 -6.74 10.52
C PHE A 117 -10.68 -5.69 9.84
N LYS A 118 -10.54 -4.44 10.28
CA LYS A 118 -11.22 -3.26 9.76
C LYS A 118 -10.18 -2.28 9.18
N GLY A 119 -10.62 -1.33 8.39
CA GLY A 119 -9.77 -0.26 7.86
C GLY A 119 -9.11 0.57 8.94
N SER A 120 -9.72 0.71 10.13
CA SER A 120 -9.12 1.38 11.29
C SER A 120 -7.95 0.63 11.92
N ASP A 121 -7.82 -0.67 11.63
CA ASP A 121 -6.72 -1.49 12.14
C ASP A 121 -5.43 -1.28 11.32
N VAL A 122 -5.55 -0.78 10.08
CA VAL A 122 -4.43 -0.53 9.18
C VAL A 122 -3.62 0.66 9.67
N GLY A 123 -2.38 0.39 10.09
CA GLY A 123 -1.42 1.37 10.60
C GLY A 123 -1.12 1.20 12.10
N ASN A 124 -1.87 0.34 12.80
CA ASN A 124 -1.73 0.14 14.25
C ASN A 124 -0.56 -0.77 14.65
N ALA A 125 0.10 -1.42 13.70
CA ALA A 125 1.33 -2.16 13.93
C ALA A 125 2.40 -1.80 12.88
N THR A 126 2.67 -0.50 12.73
CA THR A 126 3.59 -0.01 11.70
C THR A 126 5.04 -0.29 12.04
N VAL A 127 5.73 -0.96 11.12
CA VAL A 127 7.18 -1.11 11.11
C VAL A 127 7.76 -0.07 10.15
N VAL A 128 8.77 0.63 10.62
CA VAL A 128 9.52 1.62 9.82
C VAL A 128 10.92 1.03 9.56
N PRO A 129 11.18 0.51 8.35
CA PRO A 129 12.50 0.02 7.99
C PRO A 129 13.56 1.13 8.12
N SER A 130 14.71 0.81 8.68
CA SER A 130 15.85 1.74 8.68
C SER A 130 16.75 1.54 7.47
N GLY A 131 17.80 2.34 7.34
CA GLY A 131 18.79 2.20 6.26
C GLY A 131 18.32 2.76 4.91
N ASP A 132 17.28 3.60 4.91
CA ASP A 132 16.96 4.42 3.74
C ASP A 132 18.06 5.46 3.48
N ASN A 133 18.07 6.04 2.28
CA ASN A 133 19.05 7.02 1.84
C ASN A 133 18.50 8.46 1.92
N TRP A 134 17.48 8.71 2.75
CA TRP A 134 16.88 10.03 2.87
C TRP A 134 17.87 11.01 3.50
N ASN A 135 18.01 12.17 2.87
CA ASN A 135 18.79 13.30 3.33
C ASN A 135 17.91 14.56 3.28
N ASP A 136 17.66 15.18 4.42
CA ASP A 136 16.73 16.31 4.52
C ASP A 136 17.13 17.52 3.66
N ALA A 137 18.42 17.68 3.32
CA ALA A 137 18.90 18.80 2.51
C ALA A 137 18.73 18.56 1.00
N THR A 138 18.87 17.31 0.52
CA THR A 138 18.94 17.01 -0.92
C THR A 138 17.83 16.10 -1.43
N SER A 139 17.29 15.22 -0.58
CA SER A 139 16.26 14.26 -0.98
C SER A 139 14.97 14.91 -1.48
N PRO A 140 14.41 15.98 -0.86
CA PRO A 140 13.17 16.59 -1.34
C PRO A 140 13.19 16.95 -2.84
N GLU A 141 14.24 17.64 -3.29
CA GLU A 141 14.39 18.02 -4.70
C GLU A 141 14.64 16.80 -5.60
N SER A 142 15.54 15.90 -5.19
CA SER A 142 15.89 14.72 -6.01
C SER A 142 14.71 13.75 -6.17
N VAL A 143 13.90 13.55 -5.13
CA VAL A 143 12.71 12.71 -5.17
C VAL A 143 11.62 13.36 -6.02
N GLN A 144 11.44 14.69 -5.95
CA GLN A 144 10.51 15.38 -6.83
C GLN A 144 10.91 15.23 -8.31
N LYS A 145 12.20 15.41 -8.64
CA LYS A 145 12.70 15.18 -10.01
C LYS A 145 12.47 13.75 -10.48
N ALA A 146 12.65 12.76 -9.62
CA ALA A 146 12.38 11.36 -9.95
C ALA A 146 10.89 11.11 -10.22
N LEU A 147 10.00 11.73 -9.43
CA LEU A 147 8.56 11.66 -9.67
C LEU A 147 8.16 12.31 -10.99
N ASP A 148 8.64 13.53 -11.26
CA ASP A 148 8.34 14.26 -12.49
C ASP A 148 8.79 13.46 -13.72
N ALA A 149 9.98 12.86 -13.67
CA ALA A 149 10.47 11.99 -14.73
C ALA A 149 9.56 10.77 -14.96
N ALA A 150 9.08 10.13 -13.89
CA ALA A 150 8.16 8.99 -14.00
C ALA A 150 6.80 9.40 -14.58
N GLN A 151 6.25 10.53 -14.15
CA GLN A 151 4.94 11.03 -14.63
C GLN A 151 5.00 11.51 -16.08
N ASN A 152 6.10 12.13 -16.51
CA ASN A 152 6.27 12.56 -17.89
C ASN A 152 6.27 11.38 -18.87
N VAL A 153 6.82 10.23 -18.47
CA VAL A 153 6.75 9.00 -19.27
C VAL A 153 5.30 8.48 -19.34
N GLN A 154 4.56 8.51 -18.23
CA GLN A 154 3.16 8.05 -18.19
C GLN A 154 2.21 8.88 -19.07
N ASN A 155 2.45 10.18 -19.20
CA ASN A 155 1.61 11.09 -19.99
C ASN A 155 2.04 11.22 -21.46
N SER A 156 3.04 10.46 -21.89
CA SER A 156 3.59 10.49 -23.26
C SER A 156 3.02 9.42 -24.20
N GLU A 157 2.03 8.66 -23.72
CA GLU A 157 1.17 7.75 -24.50
C GLU A 157 -0.21 8.38 -24.77
#